data_AF-A0A4Q2V387-F1
#
_entry.id   AF-A0A4Q2V387-F1
#
_cell.length_a   1.000
_cell.length_b   1.000
_cell.length_c   1.000
_cell.angle_alpha   90.00
_cell.angle_beta   90.00
_cell.angle_gamma   90.00
#
_symmetry.space_group_name_H-M   'P 1'
#
loop_
_entity.id
_entity.type
_entity.pdbx_description
1 polymer ?
#
loop_
_entity_poly.entity_id
_entity_poly.type
_entity_poly.pdbx_seq_one_letter_code
_entity_poly.pdbx_strand_id
1 'polypeptide(L)'
;MSYSVKGRFAIVTGSGSGIGHALVHLFLNAGCWVAVANRILTMHMSANTRPLPSTQPIRLTQAALDYWQQHTEVQGNLLFVASMGGYMHSMQTPLYFANKAALVSMVKPLSGLKRALGVRNGAICPGPAHTPIFEQEYCRDRLQPGDVALELEHVAELTLKVFQESQYGDGNIVEIVMIGSKEEQSVHVREVGLEACIPTVGPLDVGTRAMAEEIEVLREGEGEGHAFFISDIKYL
;
A
#
# COMPACT_ATOMS: atom_id res chain seq x y z
N MET A 1 -19.38 -10.90 -0.87
CA MET A 1 -19.88 -10.08 -2.00
C MET A 1 -18.68 -9.48 -2.72
N SER A 2 -18.73 -9.32 -4.05
CA SER A 2 -17.66 -8.71 -4.84
C SER A 2 -18.02 -7.26 -5.18
N TYR A 3 -17.12 -6.32 -4.91
CA TYR A 3 -17.25 -4.89 -5.23
C TYR A 3 -16.92 -4.67 -6.70
N SER A 4 -17.82 -4.03 -7.44
CA SER A 4 -17.58 -3.71 -8.85
C SER A 4 -16.69 -2.47 -8.98
N VAL A 5 -15.69 -2.55 -9.84
CA VAL A 5 -14.83 -1.41 -10.22
C VAL A 5 -15.31 -0.73 -11.51
N LYS A 6 -16.25 -1.32 -12.25
CA LYS A 6 -16.74 -0.77 -13.52
C LYS A 6 -17.41 0.59 -13.30
N GLY A 7 -17.01 1.58 -14.09
CA GLY A 7 -17.49 2.96 -13.99
C GLY A 7 -16.94 3.74 -12.78
N ARG A 8 -16.04 3.15 -12.00
CA ARG A 8 -15.35 3.83 -10.90
C ARG A 8 -14.10 4.54 -11.39
N PHE A 9 -13.61 5.45 -10.56
CA PHE A 9 -12.36 6.17 -10.79
C PHE A 9 -11.25 5.57 -9.93
N ALA A 10 -10.07 5.36 -10.53
CA ALA A 10 -8.88 4.85 -9.87
C ALA A 10 -7.71 5.82 -10.08
N ILE A 11 -6.95 6.07 -9.02
CA ILE A 11 -5.68 6.81 -9.09
C ILE A 11 -4.56 5.81 -8.88
N VAL A 12 -3.66 5.69 -9.85
CA VAL A 12 -2.49 4.79 -9.76
C VAL A 12 -1.22 5.62 -9.79
N THR A 13 -0.42 5.48 -8.73
CA THR A 13 0.93 6.06 -8.66
C THR A 13 1.99 5.03 -8.99
N GLY A 14 3.17 5.48 -9.44
CA GLY A 14 4.28 4.57 -9.75
C GLY A 14 4.01 3.64 -10.94
N SER A 15 3.14 4.04 -11.87
CA SER A 15 2.67 3.24 -13.01
C SER A 15 3.48 3.45 -14.29
N GLY A 16 4.65 4.07 -14.20
CA GLY A 16 5.51 4.33 -15.36
C GLY A 16 6.10 3.05 -15.96
N SER A 17 6.14 1.96 -15.19
CA SER A 17 6.67 0.65 -15.59
C SER A 17 6.21 -0.44 -14.61
N GLY A 18 6.36 -1.72 -14.99
CA GLY A 18 6.17 -2.87 -14.09
C GLY A 18 4.73 -3.01 -13.57
N ILE A 19 4.59 -3.37 -12.29
CA ILE A 19 3.28 -3.71 -11.67
C ILE A 19 2.27 -2.57 -11.81
N GLY A 20 2.67 -1.32 -11.55
CA GLY A 20 1.76 -0.19 -11.64
C GLY A 20 1.24 0.05 -13.06
N HIS A 21 2.05 -0.23 -14.07
CA HIS A 21 1.65 -0.14 -15.48
C HIS A 21 0.62 -1.23 -15.82
N ALA A 22 0.89 -2.47 -15.43
CA ALA A 22 -0.04 -3.59 -15.62
C ALA A 22 -1.39 -3.34 -14.94
N LEU A 23 -1.38 -2.76 -13.72
CA LEU A 23 -2.60 -2.37 -13.01
C LEU A 23 -3.44 -1.34 -13.77
N VAL A 24 -2.81 -0.31 -14.34
CA VAL A 24 -3.53 0.70 -15.14
C VAL A 24 -4.28 0.04 -16.29
N HIS A 25 -3.61 -0.85 -17.04
CA HIS A 25 -4.25 -1.58 -18.14
C HIS A 25 -5.40 -2.46 -17.65
N LEU A 26 -5.22 -3.17 -16.54
CA LEU A 26 -6.26 -4.03 -15.98
C LEU A 26 -7.49 -3.23 -15.52
N PHE A 27 -7.29 -2.10 -14.85
CA PHE A 27 -8.39 -1.22 -14.44
C PHE A 27 -9.14 -0.63 -15.64
N LEU A 28 -8.42 -0.19 -16.68
CA LEU A 28 -9.04 0.30 -17.92
C LEU A 28 -9.89 -0.80 -18.58
N ASN A 29 -9.35 -2.02 -18.68
CA ASN A 29 -10.06 -3.18 -19.25
C ASN A 29 -11.28 -3.57 -18.41
N ALA A 30 -11.23 -3.38 -17.09
CA ALA A 30 -12.37 -3.57 -16.18
C ALA A 30 -13.42 -2.45 -16.28
N GLY A 31 -13.19 -1.43 -17.10
CA GLY A 31 -14.10 -0.30 -17.33
C GLY A 31 -13.99 0.81 -16.28
N CYS A 32 -12.84 0.93 -15.60
CA CYS A 32 -12.55 2.06 -14.73
C CYS A 32 -12.01 3.26 -15.51
N TRP A 33 -12.28 4.44 -15.00
CA TRP A 33 -11.53 5.64 -15.33
C TRP A 33 -10.24 5.63 -14.52
N VAL A 34 -9.09 5.85 -15.17
CA VAL A 34 -7.79 5.78 -14.48
C VAL A 34 -7.03 7.09 -14.65
N ALA A 35 -6.66 7.71 -13.53
CA ALA A 35 -5.67 8.77 -13.49
C ALA A 35 -4.31 8.22 -13.07
N VAL A 36 -3.28 8.57 -13.84
CA VAL A 36 -1.90 8.18 -13.61
C VAL A 36 -1.11 9.34 -13.03
N ALA A 37 -0.47 9.12 -11.89
CA ALA A 37 0.39 10.12 -11.25
C ALA A 37 1.80 9.56 -11.03
N ASN A 38 2.74 10.00 -11.88
CA ASN A 38 4.16 9.66 -11.76
C ASN A 38 5.00 10.92 -11.53
N ARG A 39 6.19 10.73 -10.98
CA ARG A 39 7.16 11.82 -10.90
C ARG A 39 7.69 12.12 -12.31
N ILE A 40 7.60 13.36 -12.74
CA ILE A 40 8.44 13.86 -13.82
C ILE A 40 9.85 13.98 -13.25
N LEU A 41 10.82 13.32 -13.88
CA LEU A 41 12.21 13.35 -13.47
C LEU A 41 12.84 14.68 -13.90
N THR A 42 12.46 15.79 -13.26
CA THR A 42 13.20 17.04 -13.46
C THR A 42 14.51 16.91 -12.70
N MET A 43 15.62 16.72 -13.43
CA MET A 43 16.97 16.76 -12.88
C MET A 43 17.27 18.18 -12.38
N HIS A 44 16.83 18.51 -11.18
CA HIS A 44 17.43 19.60 -10.43
C HIS A 44 18.62 19.03 -9.66
N MET A 45 19.82 19.37 -10.11
CA MET A 45 21.04 19.28 -9.31
C MET A 45 20.94 20.31 -8.18
N SER A 46 20.27 19.92 -7.09
CA SER A 46 20.40 20.61 -5.81
C SER A 46 20.61 19.54 -4.74
N ALA A 47 21.58 19.78 -3.87
CA ALA A 47 22.01 18.90 -2.78
C ALA A 47 20.97 18.78 -1.65
N ASN A 48 19.68 18.67 -1.98
CA ASN A 48 18.59 18.55 -1.02
C ASN A 48 18.14 17.09 -0.90
N THR A 49 18.06 16.62 0.34
CA THR A 49 17.61 15.30 0.79
C THR A 49 16.36 14.85 0.04
N ARG A 50 16.52 13.86 -0.85
CA ARG A 50 15.40 13.25 -1.57
C ARG A 50 14.52 12.52 -0.54
N PRO A 51 13.21 12.81 -0.46
CA PRO A 51 12.33 12.11 0.46
C PRO A 51 12.29 10.61 0.11
N LEU A 52 12.16 9.78 1.15
CA LEU A 52 12.04 8.34 1.01
C LEU A 52 10.88 7.99 0.05
N PRO A 53 10.97 6.89 -0.72
CA PRO A 53 9.91 6.50 -1.63
C PRO A 53 8.53 6.36 -0.94
N SER A 54 8.48 5.96 0.34
CA SER A 54 7.27 5.85 1.16
C SER A 54 6.59 7.18 1.47
N THR A 55 7.29 8.32 1.39
CA THR A 55 6.70 9.64 1.68
C THR A 55 5.56 9.98 0.71
N GLN A 56 5.65 9.55 -0.55
CA GLN A 56 4.63 9.82 -1.56
C GLN A 56 3.29 9.12 -1.27
N PRO A 57 3.22 7.79 -1.05
CA PRO A 57 1.98 7.13 -0.67
C PRO A 57 1.44 7.60 0.68
N ILE A 58 2.29 8.06 1.61
CA ILE A 58 1.84 8.71 2.86
C ILE A 58 1.07 10.00 2.55
N ARG A 59 1.68 10.91 1.79
CA ARG A 59 1.05 12.19 1.41
C ARG A 59 -0.24 12.00 0.61
N LEU A 60 -0.26 11.04 -0.31
CA LEU A 60 -1.45 10.74 -1.09
C LEU A 60 -2.57 10.18 -0.21
N THR A 61 -2.23 9.31 0.74
CA THR A 61 -3.19 8.80 1.72
C THR A 61 -3.79 9.95 2.54
N GLN A 62 -2.98 10.89 3.02
CA GLN A 62 -3.47 12.07 3.75
C GLN A 62 -4.49 12.86 2.92
N ALA A 63 -4.14 13.22 1.69
CA ALA A 63 -5.05 13.96 0.81
C ALA A 63 -6.33 13.16 0.47
N ALA A 64 -6.23 11.83 0.31
CA ALA A 64 -7.38 10.99 0.06
C ALA A 64 -8.32 10.90 1.28
N LEU A 65 -7.76 10.81 2.49
CA LEU A 65 -8.53 10.82 3.73
C LEU A 65 -9.25 12.14 3.93
N ASP A 66 -8.59 13.27 3.71
CA ASP A 66 -9.22 14.60 3.78
C ASP A 66 -10.40 14.70 2.80
N TYR A 67 -10.24 14.17 1.58
CA TYR A 67 -11.32 14.11 0.60
C TYR A 67 -12.50 13.26 1.07
N TRP A 68 -12.26 12.05 1.58
CA TRP A 68 -13.33 11.15 2.05
C TRP A 68 -14.01 11.64 3.32
N GLN A 69 -13.32 12.39 4.19
CA GLN A 69 -13.94 13.06 5.34
C GLN A 69 -14.95 14.12 4.88
N GLN A 70 -14.65 14.86 3.81
CA GLN A 70 -15.54 15.88 3.26
C GLN A 70 -16.67 15.29 2.40
N HIS A 71 -16.54 14.03 1.96
CA HIS A 71 -17.44 13.36 1.02
C HIS A 71 -17.79 11.95 1.51
N THR A 72 -18.45 11.86 2.67
CA THR A 72 -18.75 10.59 3.35
C THR A 72 -19.74 9.71 2.57
N GLU A 73 -20.44 10.26 1.58
CA GLU A 73 -21.26 9.52 0.63
C GLU A 73 -20.43 8.71 -0.38
N VAL A 74 -19.14 9.04 -0.54
CA VAL A 74 -18.24 8.37 -1.49
C VAL A 74 -17.56 7.19 -0.83
N GLN A 75 -17.98 5.99 -1.22
CA GLN A 75 -17.27 4.75 -0.86
C GLN A 75 -15.95 4.62 -1.63
N GLY A 76 -14.93 4.09 -0.97
CA GLY A 76 -13.58 4.01 -1.53
C GLY A 76 -12.83 2.73 -1.17
N ASN A 77 -11.68 2.55 -1.80
CA ASN A 77 -10.71 1.52 -1.44
C ASN A 77 -9.28 2.04 -1.64
N LEU A 78 -8.44 1.89 -0.62
CA LEU A 78 -7.05 2.34 -0.57
C LEU A 78 -6.12 1.13 -0.48
N LEU A 79 -5.39 0.84 -1.56
CA LEU A 79 -4.47 -0.29 -1.57
C LEU A 79 -3.01 0.15 -1.75
N PHE A 80 -2.14 -0.39 -0.89
CA PHE A 80 -0.70 -0.21 -0.99
C PHE A 80 -0.04 -1.38 -1.71
N VAL A 81 0.79 -1.10 -2.72
CA VAL A 81 1.69 -2.11 -3.31
C VAL A 81 3.02 -2.10 -2.56
N ALA A 82 3.10 -2.97 -1.55
CA ALA A 82 4.28 -3.15 -0.71
C ALA A 82 5.22 -4.20 -1.32
N SER A 83 5.63 -5.21 -0.54
CA SER A 83 6.50 -6.32 -0.93
C SER A 83 6.61 -7.28 0.25
N MET A 84 6.94 -8.56 0.01
CA MET A 84 7.41 -9.43 1.09
C MET A 84 8.60 -8.84 1.85
N GLY A 85 9.38 -7.97 1.21
CA GLY A 85 10.41 -7.16 1.87
C GLY A 85 9.90 -6.15 2.91
N GLY A 86 8.59 -6.10 3.19
CA GLY A 86 8.07 -5.36 4.34
C GLY A 86 8.27 -6.10 5.68
N TYR A 87 8.51 -7.41 5.64
CA TYR A 87 8.68 -8.27 6.81
C TYR A 87 9.78 -9.33 6.64
N MET A 88 10.33 -9.50 5.44
CA MET A 88 11.58 -10.20 5.18
C MET A 88 12.75 -9.22 5.16
N HIS A 89 13.97 -9.69 5.44
CA HIS A 89 15.16 -8.83 5.54
C HIS A 89 16.37 -9.48 4.86
N SER A 90 17.20 -8.66 4.22
CA SER A 90 18.50 -9.05 3.66
C SER A 90 19.48 -7.88 3.72
N MET A 91 20.76 -8.20 3.93
CA MET A 91 21.86 -7.24 4.01
C MET A 91 22.10 -6.48 2.70
N GLN A 92 21.67 -7.02 1.56
CA GLN A 92 21.96 -6.42 0.24
C GLN A 92 21.21 -5.12 0.00
N THR A 93 19.99 -4.96 0.54
CA THR A 93 19.13 -3.78 0.29
C THR A 93 18.34 -3.31 1.52
N PRO A 94 19.00 -2.94 2.64
CA PRO A 94 18.32 -2.60 3.90
C PRO A 94 17.33 -1.43 3.78
N LEU A 95 17.66 -0.40 3.00
CA LEU A 95 16.76 0.75 2.79
C LEU A 95 15.49 0.39 2.03
N TYR A 96 15.56 -0.59 1.11
CA TYR A 96 14.38 -1.10 0.42
C TYR A 96 13.43 -1.78 1.41
N PHE A 97 13.97 -2.63 2.29
CA PHE A 97 13.18 -3.33 3.31
C PHE A 97 12.53 -2.33 4.28
N ALA A 98 13.29 -1.38 4.81
CA ALA A 98 12.76 -0.33 5.69
C ALA A 98 11.63 0.47 5.01
N ASN A 99 11.80 0.82 3.74
CA ASN A 99 10.79 1.56 2.99
C ASN A 99 9.50 0.75 2.75
N LYS A 100 9.62 -0.56 2.48
CA LYS A 100 8.45 -1.43 2.29
C LYS A 100 7.78 -1.78 3.62
N ALA A 101 8.53 -1.90 4.70
CA ALA A 101 8.00 -2.07 6.05
C ALA A 101 7.14 -0.86 6.47
N ALA A 102 7.55 0.36 6.08
CA ALA A 102 6.75 1.56 6.32
C ALA A 102 5.34 1.45 5.68
N LEU A 103 5.24 0.95 4.44
CA LEU A 103 3.95 0.79 3.75
C LEU A 103 3.08 -0.29 4.41
N VAL A 104 3.69 -1.39 4.85
CA VAL A 104 2.97 -2.45 5.58
C VAL A 104 2.43 -1.92 6.91
N SER A 105 3.25 -1.17 7.65
CA SER A 105 2.87 -0.59 8.94
C SER A 105 1.73 0.43 8.82
N MET A 106 1.67 1.19 7.72
CA MET A 106 0.58 2.15 7.47
C MET A 106 -0.81 1.51 7.37
N VAL A 107 -0.90 0.24 6.98
CA VAL A 107 -2.19 -0.38 6.68
C VAL A 107 -2.98 -0.68 7.95
N LYS A 108 -2.30 -1.05 9.03
CA LYS A 108 -2.98 -1.51 10.25
C LYS A 108 -3.71 -0.40 11.02
N PRO A 109 -3.12 0.79 11.25
CA PRO A 109 -3.84 1.91 11.87
C PRO A 109 -5.09 2.33 11.10
N LEU A 110 -5.10 2.10 9.79
CA LEU A 110 -6.19 2.46 8.89
C LEU A 110 -7.30 1.38 8.79
N SER A 111 -7.22 0.29 9.53
CA SER A 111 -8.23 -0.80 9.51
C SER A 111 -9.65 -0.34 9.86
N GLY A 112 -9.79 0.70 10.69
CA GLY A 112 -11.08 1.28 11.06
C GLY A 112 -11.73 2.14 9.98
N LEU A 113 -11.05 2.44 8.87
CA LEU A 113 -11.53 3.38 7.85
C LEU A 113 -12.88 3.00 7.25
N LYS A 114 -13.18 1.71 7.10
CA LYS A 114 -14.46 1.29 6.54
C LYS A 114 -15.61 1.62 7.49
N ARG A 115 -15.39 1.47 8.79
CA ARG A 115 -16.38 1.83 9.81
C ARG A 115 -16.56 3.34 9.89
N ALA A 116 -15.46 4.10 9.81
CA ALA A 116 -15.47 5.55 9.96
C ALA A 116 -15.98 6.28 8.70
N LEU A 117 -15.53 5.87 7.51
CA LEU A 117 -15.69 6.62 6.26
C LEU A 117 -16.21 5.76 5.10
N GLY A 118 -16.54 4.48 5.31
CA GLY A 118 -16.94 3.58 4.21
C GLY A 118 -15.81 3.24 3.24
N VAL A 119 -14.56 3.48 3.63
CA VAL A 119 -13.36 3.27 2.81
C VAL A 119 -12.62 2.01 3.26
N ARG A 120 -12.42 1.06 2.34
CA ARG A 120 -11.59 -0.13 2.60
C ARG A 120 -10.11 0.21 2.47
N ASN A 121 -9.26 -0.51 3.17
CA ASN A 121 -7.81 -0.37 2.99
C ASN A 121 -7.08 -1.71 3.07
N GLY A 122 -5.89 -1.81 2.46
CA GLY A 122 -5.08 -3.02 2.55
C GLY A 122 -3.71 -2.87 1.90
N ALA A 123 -2.89 -3.90 1.98
CA ALA A 123 -1.67 -3.99 1.20
C ALA A 123 -1.54 -5.31 0.47
N ILE A 124 -0.88 -5.26 -0.69
CA ILE A 124 -0.40 -6.43 -1.42
C ILE A 124 1.12 -6.49 -1.31
N CYS A 125 1.62 -7.66 -0.97
CA CYS A 125 3.02 -7.94 -0.71
C CYS A 125 3.51 -9.01 -1.70
N PRO A 126 3.84 -8.60 -2.94
CA PRO A 126 4.37 -9.53 -3.92
C PRO A 126 5.79 -10.00 -3.52
N GLY A 127 6.06 -11.27 -3.82
CA GLY A 127 7.40 -11.84 -3.90
C GLY A 127 8.14 -11.41 -5.18
N PRO A 128 9.20 -12.12 -5.57
CA PRO A 128 9.93 -11.85 -6.80
C PRO A 128 8.97 -11.85 -8.00
N ALA A 129 9.06 -10.83 -8.84
CA ALA A 129 8.23 -10.67 -10.02
C ALA A 129 9.07 -10.17 -11.20
N HIS A 130 8.84 -10.70 -12.40
CA HIS A 130 9.53 -10.27 -13.61
C HIS A 130 9.12 -8.85 -13.98
N THR A 131 9.91 -7.88 -13.51
CA THR A 131 9.66 -6.46 -13.73
C THR A 131 10.94 -5.79 -14.24
N PRO A 132 10.84 -4.63 -14.92
CA PRO A 132 12.01 -3.90 -15.41
C PRO A 132 13.03 -3.48 -14.33
N ILE A 133 12.70 -3.60 -13.03
CA ILE A 133 13.67 -3.35 -11.95
C ILE A 133 14.86 -4.31 -12.03
N PHE A 134 14.64 -5.54 -12.50
CA PHE A 134 15.68 -6.57 -12.65
C PHE A 134 16.43 -6.44 -13.99
N GLU A 135 16.11 -5.46 -14.82
CA GLU A 135 16.93 -5.15 -16.01
C GLU A 135 18.09 -4.19 -15.67
N GLN A 136 18.03 -3.53 -14.51
CA GLN A 136 19.03 -2.57 -14.07
C GLN A 136 20.30 -3.27 -13.58
N GLU A 137 21.47 -2.70 -13.88
CA GLU A 137 22.78 -3.31 -13.62
C GLU A 137 22.95 -3.77 -12.17
N TYR A 138 22.50 -2.99 -11.19
CA TYR A 138 22.63 -3.32 -9.77
C TYR A 138 21.62 -4.36 -9.25
N CYS A 139 20.62 -4.75 -10.05
CA CYS A 139 19.61 -5.75 -9.68
C CYS A 139 19.53 -6.94 -10.64
N ARG A 140 20.23 -6.91 -11.77
CA ARG A 140 20.13 -7.92 -12.82
C ARG A 140 20.41 -9.34 -12.34
N ASP A 141 21.38 -9.50 -11.45
CA ASP A 141 21.76 -10.83 -10.95
C ASP A 141 20.80 -11.38 -9.89
N ARG A 142 19.79 -10.60 -9.47
CA ARG A 142 18.86 -11.00 -8.41
C ARG A 142 17.68 -11.84 -8.92
N LEU A 143 17.38 -11.78 -10.22
CA LEU A 143 16.32 -12.58 -10.84
C LEU A 143 16.66 -12.81 -12.32
N GLN A 144 16.91 -14.06 -12.68
CA GLN A 144 17.29 -14.45 -14.04
C GLN A 144 16.09 -14.97 -14.85
N PRO A 145 16.17 -14.93 -16.20
CA PRO A 145 15.19 -15.58 -17.05
C PRO A 145 15.06 -17.08 -16.72
N GLY A 146 13.86 -17.52 -16.32
CA GLY A 146 13.58 -18.90 -15.95
C GLY A 146 13.70 -19.24 -14.47
N ASP A 147 13.87 -18.24 -13.60
CA ASP A 147 13.65 -18.39 -12.16
C ASP A 147 12.16 -18.46 -11.82
N VAL A 148 11.83 -19.04 -10.67
CA VAL A 148 10.46 -19.12 -10.17
C VAL A 148 10.05 -17.75 -9.64
N ALA A 149 9.27 -17.00 -10.41
CA ALA A 149 8.80 -15.67 -10.05
C ALA A 149 7.43 -15.36 -10.65
N LEU A 150 6.81 -14.30 -10.14
CA LEU A 150 5.50 -13.84 -10.59
C LEU A 150 5.60 -13.07 -11.91
N GLU A 151 4.68 -13.34 -12.82
CA GLU A 151 4.38 -12.43 -13.94
C GLU A 151 3.59 -11.21 -13.48
N LEU A 152 3.70 -10.11 -14.22
CA LEU A 152 3.02 -8.84 -13.90
C LEU A 152 1.50 -8.99 -13.89
N GLU A 153 0.98 -9.80 -14.81
CA GLU A 153 -0.43 -10.10 -14.98
C GLU A 153 -0.99 -10.77 -13.72
N HIS A 154 -0.28 -11.77 -13.18
CA HIS A 154 -0.69 -12.44 -11.94
C HIS A 154 -0.79 -11.46 -10.76
N VAL A 155 0.19 -10.55 -10.63
CA VAL A 155 0.17 -9.54 -9.56
C VAL A 155 -0.99 -8.57 -9.77
N ALA A 156 -1.24 -8.15 -11.01
CA ALA A 156 -2.31 -7.21 -11.32
C ALA A 156 -3.71 -7.82 -11.08
N GLU A 157 -3.94 -9.04 -11.57
CA GLU A 157 -5.21 -9.77 -11.39
C GLU A 157 -5.54 -10.00 -9.92
N LEU A 158 -4.55 -10.44 -9.14
CA LEU A 158 -4.74 -10.64 -7.71
C LEU A 158 -4.90 -9.32 -6.95
N THR A 159 -4.25 -8.25 -7.40
CA THR A 159 -4.50 -6.91 -6.87
C THR A 159 -5.96 -6.52 -7.08
N LEU A 160 -6.49 -6.71 -8.30
CA LEU A 160 -7.88 -6.42 -8.59
C LEU A 160 -8.82 -7.31 -7.75
N LYS A 161 -8.49 -8.58 -7.58
CA LYS A 161 -9.21 -9.50 -6.69
C LYS A 161 -9.26 -8.99 -5.25
N VAL A 162 -8.14 -8.50 -4.71
CA VAL A 162 -8.07 -7.87 -3.37
C VAL A 162 -8.96 -6.62 -3.29
N PHE A 163 -8.99 -5.81 -4.36
CA PHE A 163 -9.89 -4.66 -4.46
C PHE A 163 -11.37 -5.07 -4.41
N GLN A 164 -11.72 -6.18 -5.04
CA GLN A 164 -13.11 -6.57 -5.28
C GLN A 164 -13.67 -7.51 -4.21
N GLU A 165 -12.89 -8.41 -3.63
CA GLU A 165 -13.46 -9.41 -2.74
C GLU A 165 -13.57 -8.89 -1.30
N SER A 166 -14.75 -9.10 -0.69
CA SER A 166 -15.01 -8.66 0.70
C SER A 166 -14.20 -9.39 1.76
N GLN A 167 -13.56 -10.51 1.42
CA GLN A 167 -12.68 -11.25 2.34
C GLN A 167 -11.34 -10.56 2.56
N TYR A 168 -10.97 -9.63 1.67
CA TYR A 168 -9.76 -8.82 1.80
C TYR A 168 -10.14 -7.38 2.13
N GLY A 169 -9.18 -6.59 2.61
CA GLY A 169 -9.35 -5.17 2.94
C GLY A 169 -9.33 -4.93 4.45
N ASP A 170 -9.88 -3.80 4.90
CA ASP A 170 -10.04 -3.47 6.32
C ASP A 170 -8.77 -3.69 7.17
N GLY A 171 -7.60 -3.42 6.59
CA GLY A 171 -6.29 -3.58 7.23
C GLY A 171 -5.56 -4.90 6.97
N ASN A 172 -6.05 -5.75 6.05
CA ASN A 172 -5.34 -6.98 5.69
C ASN A 172 -4.04 -6.70 4.93
N ILE A 173 -3.05 -7.56 5.16
CA ILE A 173 -1.80 -7.63 4.39
C ILE A 173 -1.84 -8.93 3.61
N VAL A 174 -1.83 -8.85 2.28
CA VAL A 174 -1.97 -10.03 1.41
C VAL A 174 -0.63 -10.33 0.74
N GLU A 175 -0.04 -11.48 1.07
CA GLU A 175 1.15 -11.99 0.39
C GLU A 175 0.76 -12.72 -0.89
N ILE A 176 1.55 -12.49 -1.93
CA ILE A 176 1.48 -13.24 -3.18
C ILE A 176 2.88 -13.68 -3.53
N VAL A 177 3.05 -14.99 -3.71
CA VAL A 177 4.36 -15.55 -4.05
C VAL A 177 4.19 -16.72 -5.00
N MET A 178 5.13 -16.84 -5.94
CA MET A 178 5.25 -18.01 -6.81
C MET A 178 5.99 -19.11 -6.03
N ILE A 179 5.36 -20.27 -5.82
CA ILE A 179 5.98 -21.42 -5.13
C ILE A 179 6.02 -22.61 -6.09
N GLY A 180 7.15 -23.30 -6.15
CA GLY A 180 7.28 -24.52 -6.96
C GLY A 180 8.70 -24.76 -7.44
N SER A 181 8.84 -25.76 -8.33
CA SER A 181 10.06 -26.02 -9.09
C SER A 181 9.99 -25.31 -10.46
N LYS A 182 10.94 -25.55 -11.37
CA LYS A 182 10.83 -25.06 -12.75
C LYS A 182 9.76 -25.82 -13.55
N GLU A 183 9.49 -27.09 -13.21
CA GLU A 183 8.50 -27.91 -13.92
C GLU A 183 7.08 -27.76 -13.38
N GLU A 184 6.91 -27.44 -12.09
CA GLU A 184 5.59 -27.32 -11.45
C GLU A 184 5.56 -26.09 -10.54
N GLN A 185 4.71 -25.11 -10.88
CA GLN A 185 4.60 -23.82 -10.20
C GLN A 185 3.15 -23.48 -9.87
N SER A 186 2.91 -22.88 -8.71
CA SER A 186 1.58 -22.43 -8.28
C SER A 186 1.63 -21.12 -7.51
N VAL A 187 0.66 -20.23 -7.76
CA VAL A 187 0.59 -18.93 -7.09
C VAL A 187 -0.03 -19.12 -5.72
N HIS A 188 0.74 -18.85 -4.68
CA HIS A 188 0.29 -18.93 -3.30
C HIS A 188 -0.14 -17.54 -2.81
N VAL A 189 -1.37 -17.45 -2.31
CA VAL A 189 -1.96 -16.23 -1.76
C VAL A 189 -2.35 -16.49 -0.31
N ARG A 190 -1.86 -15.67 0.62
CA ARG A 190 -2.26 -15.76 2.03
C ARG A 190 -2.34 -14.38 2.67
N GLU A 191 -3.16 -14.28 3.72
CA GLU A 191 -3.07 -13.15 4.64
C GLU A 191 -1.85 -13.31 5.55
N VAL A 192 -1.07 -12.24 5.72
CA VAL A 192 0.07 -12.19 6.62
C VAL A 192 -0.39 -11.65 7.95
N GLY A 193 -0.47 -12.55 8.94
CA GLY A 193 -0.63 -12.19 10.34
C GLY A 193 0.65 -11.54 10.88
N LEU A 194 0.54 -10.31 11.37
CA LEU A 194 1.65 -9.56 11.97
C LEU A 194 1.53 -9.50 13.50
N GLU A 195 0.80 -10.44 14.10
CA GLU A 195 0.44 -10.44 15.53
C GLU A 195 1.68 -10.57 16.45
N ALA A 196 2.78 -11.12 15.96
CA ALA A 196 4.04 -11.15 16.70
C ALA A 196 4.79 -9.80 16.69
N CYS A 197 4.50 -8.93 15.72
CA CYS A 197 5.12 -7.61 15.56
C CYS A 197 4.22 -6.48 16.09
N ILE A 198 2.94 -6.76 16.29
CA ILE A 198 1.93 -5.81 16.77
C ILE A 198 1.55 -6.26 18.19
N PRO A 199 1.70 -5.41 19.21
CA PRO A 199 1.33 -5.79 20.57
C PRO A 199 -0.14 -6.21 20.63
N THR A 200 -0.42 -7.33 21.29
CA THR A 200 -1.78 -7.90 21.43
C THR A 200 -2.68 -7.11 22.37
N VAL A 201 -2.08 -6.20 23.15
CA VAL A 201 -2.75 -5.17 23.94
C VAL A 201 -2.35 -3.82 23.37
N GLY A 202 -3.33 -3.07 22.89
CA GLY A 202 -3.10 -1.82 22.19
C GLY A 202 -3.20 -0.60 23.10
N PRO A 203 -2.73 0.56 22.61
CA PRO A 203 -3.10 1.91 23.01
C PRO A 203 -4.44 2.09 23.71
N LEU A 204 -5.42 1.51 23.01
CA LEU A 204 -6.85 1.65 23.19
C LEU A 204 -7.36 0.93 24.45
N ASP A 205 -6.65 -0.09 24.93
CA ASP A 205 -7.03 -0.86 26.12
C ASP A 205 -6.53 -0.22 27.43
N VAL A 206 -5.62 0.76 27.35
CA VAL A 206 -4.91 1.36 28.49
C VAL A 206 -5.39 2.75 28.92
N GLY A 207 -6.57 3.20 28.46
CA GLY A 207 -7.31 4.33 29.06
C GLY A 207 -6.56 5.67 29.10
N THR A 208 -5.62 5.90 28.17
CA THR A 208 -4.72 7.06 28.18
C THR A 208 -5.35 8.26 27.45
N ARG A 209 -5.11 9.49 27.94
CA ARG A 209 -5.73 10.74 27.41
C ARG A 209 -5.49 11.00 25.92
N ALA A 210 -4.33 10.59 25.39
CA ALA A 210 -4.01 10.69 23.96
C ALA A 210 -5.02 9.94 23.06
N MET A 211 -5.74 8.95 23.60
CA MET A 211 -6.73 8.16 22.87
C MET A 211 -8.15 8.77 22.91
N ALA A 212 -8.49 9.54 23.96
CA ALA A 212 -9.76 10.27 23.99
C ALA A 212 -9.81 11.31 22.86
N GLU A 213 -8.67 11.95 22.60
CA GLU A 213 -8.47 12.86 21.48
C GLU A 213 -8.53 12.15 20.12
N GLU A 214 -7.99 10.93 19.96
CA GLU A 214 -8.10 10.18 18.69
C GLU A 214 -9.55 9.76 18.37
N ILE A 215 -10.34 9.40 19.40
CA ILE A 215 -11.77 9.12 19.28
C ILE A 215 -12.57 10.41 19.06
N GLU A 216 -12.19 11.53 19.68
CA GLU A 216 -12.79 12.85 19.42
C GLU A 216 -12.46 13.35 18.01
N VAL A 217 -11.24 13.23 17.50
CA VAL A 217 -10.87 13.59 16.12
C VAL A 217 -11.67 12.78 15.09
N LEU A 218 -11.97 11.51 15.37
CA LEU A 218 -12.86 10.70 14.54
C LEU A 218 -14.35 11.09 14.64
N ARG A 219 -14.75 11.83 15.69
CA ARG A 219 -16.13 12.32 15.95
C ARG A 219 -16.31 13.81 15.61
N GLU A 220 -15.26 14.61 15.63
CA GLU A 220 -15.24 16.07 15.42
C GLU A 220 -15.19 16.47 13.94
N GLY A 221 -15.56 15.58 13.01
CA GLY A 221 -15.91 15.94 11.63
C GLY A 221 -17.09 16.92 11.50
N GLU A 222 -17.57 17.52 12.60
CA GLU A 222 -18.61 18.54 12.70
C GLU A 222 -18.19 19.71 13.62
N GLY A 223 -16.98 20.28 13.49
CA GLY A 223 -16.59 21.44 14.30
C GLY A 223 -15.32 22.15 13.88
N GLU A 224 -15.30 23.48 14.00
CA GLU A 224 -14.32 24.41 13.45
C GLU A 224 -12.86 24.17 13.87
N GLY A 225 -11.94 24.38 12.92
CA GLY A 225 -10.55 24.01 13.04
C GLY A 225 -9.71 24.87 13.99
N HIS A 226 -8.70 24.22 14.57
CA HIS A 226 -7.47 24.85 15.02
C HIS A 226 -6.29 23.90 14.76
N ALA A 227 -5.50 24.19 13.72
CA ALA A 227 -4.25 23.49 13.46
C ALA A 227 -3.12 24.10 14.30
N PHE A 228 -2.50 23.28 15.16
CA PHE A 228 -1.15 23.54 15.64
C PHE A 228 -0.25 22.37 15.27
N PHE A 229 0.62 22.61 14.29
CA PHE A 229 1.76 21.75 13.98
C PHE A 229 2.89 22.07 14.96
N ILE A 230 3.32 21.08 15.74
CA ILE A 230 4.68 21.05 16.31
C ILE A 230 5.29 19.71 15.89
N SER A 231 6.17 19.75 14.88
CA SER A 231 7.10 18.67 14.60
C SER A 231 8.46 19.05 15.16
N ASP A 232 8.82 18.54 16.33
CA ASP A 232 10.21 18.16 16.57
C ASP A 232 10.40 17.18 17.73
N ILE A 233 11.37 16.31 17.48
CA ILE A 233 11.89 15.19 18.25
C ILE A 233 12.07 15.50 19.73
N LYS A 234 11.31 14.84 20.62
CA LYS A 234 11.74 14.47 21.98
C LYS A 234 10.99 13.23 22.49
N TYR A 235 11.70 12.11 22.41
CA TYR A 235 11.53 10.84 23.13
C TYR A 235 10.51 9.81 22.62
N LEU A 236 11.03 8.57 22.61
CA LEU A 236 10.38 7.33 23.01
C LEU A 236 9.18 7.53 23.95
#